data_AF-A0A2C5ZYI6-F1
#
_entry.id   AF-A0A2C5ZYI6-F1
#
_cell.length_a   1.000
_cell.length_b   1.000
_cell.length_c   1.000
_cell.angle_alpha   90.00
_cell.angle_beta   90.00
_cell.angle_gamma   90.00
#
_symmetry.space_group_name_H-M   'P 1'
#
loop_
_entity.id
_entity.type
_entity.pdbx_description
1 polymer ?
#
loop_
_entity_poly.entity_id
_entity_poly.type
_entity_poly.pdbx_seq_one_letter_code
_entity_poly.pdbx_strand_id
1 'polypeptide(L)'
;MPARPRPTHFLCIPLCDAQLARSWASFRADVTAAPTSPLPDDAVRPLGTLHLTLGVMALPEPRDVGRAVQVLRSLRPRATLAALRAASAAAPPLALPDGVKSAARPPPVPANADLLITLRGLRSMQAASKASVLYVPPSDPEGLLYRLCQQLREPFFEAGLMEDEGRPLLLHATVVNTIYAKRAAHGRRRERLLVDARDLLARYDDYVWAGASPVAKLALCKMGATTVEGSDGDEAYEVEAERDI
;
A
#
# COMPACT_ATOMS: atom_id res chain seq x y z
N MET A 1 -30.59 -4.86 7.41
CA MET A 1 -29.40 -5.17 6.57
C MET A 1 -28.56 -6.19 7.33
N PRO A 2 -28.23 -7.35 6.74
CA PRO A 2 -27.28 -8.27 7.37
C PRO A 2 -25.92 -7.59 7.57
N ALA A 3 -25.18 -8.02 8.61
CA ALA A 3 -23.83 -7.52 8.85
C ALA A 3 -22.92 -7.90 7.68
N ARG A 4 -22.12 -6.93 7.19
CA ARG A 4 -21.17 -7.20 6.10
C ARG A 4 -20.20 -8.33 6.50
N PRO A 5 -19.92 -9.27 5.60
CA PRO A 5 -18.95 -10.32 5.88
C PRO A 5 -17.57 -9.70 6.13
N ARG A 6 -16.81 -10.30 7.04
CA ARG A 6 -15.46 -9.81 7.37
C ARG A 6 -14.53 -10.11 6.19
N PRO A 7 -13.70 -9.15 5.76
CA PRO A 7 -12.70 -9.42 4.74
C PRO A 7 -11.73 -10.53 5.18
N THR A 8 -11.38 -11.41 4.25
CA THR A 8 -10.43 -12.52 4.45
C THR A 8 -9.24 -12.42 3.50
N HIS A 9 -9.38 -11.71 2.38
CA HIS A 9 -8.34 -11.55 1.37
C HIS A 9 -8.28 -10.11 0.90
N PHE A 10 -7.18 -9.75 0.24
CA PHE A 10 -6.99 -8.43 -0.34
C PHE A 10 -6.12 -8.51 -1.59
N LEU A 11 -6.40 -7.61 -2.53
CA LEU A 11 -5.58 -7.38 -3.71
C LEU A 11 -4.58 -6.27 -3.38
N CYS A 12 -3.29 -6.49 -3.64
CA CYS A 12 -2.26 -5.51 -3.34
C CYS A 12 -1.11 -5.48 -4.33
N ILE A 13 -0.33 -4.40 -4.28
CA ILE A 13 1.04 -4.35 -4.79
C ILE A 13 1.97 -4.59 -3.59
N PRO A 14 2.63 -5.75 -3.47
CA PRO A 14 3.63 -5.98 -2.43
C PRO A 14 4.85 -5.07 -2.66
N LEU A 15 5.43 -4.56 -1.58
CA LEU A 15 6.57 -3.65 -1.63
C LEU A 15 7.84 -4.37 -1.17
N CYS A 16 8.66 -4.80 -2.13
CA CYS A 16 9.90 -5.53 -1.89
C CYS A 16 11.07 -4.85 -2.62
N ASP A 17 11.66 -3.86 -1.96
CA ASP A 17 12.85 -3.17 -2.47
C ASP A 17 13.95 -3.09 -1.40
N ALA A 18 15.21 -3.19 -1.82
CA ALA A 18 16.35 -3.21 -0.89
C ALA A 18 16.55 -1.85 -0.19
N GLN A 19 16.22 -0.73 -0.83
CA GLN A 19 16.23 0.58 -0.19
C GLN A 19 15.12 0.65 0.86
N LEU A 20 13.91 0.17 0.53
CA LEU A 20 12.81 0.11 1.49
C LEU A 20 13.19 -0.71 2.73
N ALA A 21 13.84 -1.86 2.55
CA ALA A 21 14.31 -2.71 3.65
C ALA A 21 15.27 -1.97 4.60
N ARG A 22 16.26 -1.25 4.06
CA ARG A 22 17.20 -0.44 4.87
C ARG A 22 16.50 0.69 5.61
N SER A 23 15.65 1.43 4.90
CA SER A 23 14.88 2.54 5.46
C SER A 23 13.93 2.08 6.56
N TRP A 24 13.27 0.94 6.35
CA TRP A 24 12.41 0.30 7.34
C TRP A 24 13.19 -0.13 8.58
N ALA A 25 14.36 -0.77 8.41
CA ALA A 25 15.18 -1.18 9.54
C ALA A 25 15.64 0.02 10.38
N SER A 26 16.05 1.11 9.73
CA SER A 26 16.41 2.36 10.40
C SER A 26 15.21 2.99 11.13
N PHE A 27 14.04 3.03 10.49
CA PHE A 27 12.81 3.53 11.10
C PHE A 27 12.42 2.70 12.33
N ARG A 28 12.40 1.37 12.21
CA ARG A 28 12.06 0.46 13.31
C ARG A 28 12.98 0.70 14.50
N ALA A 29 14.29 0.74 14.28
CA ALA A 29 15.26 1.00 15.35
C ALA A 29 15.04 2.38 16.02
N ASP A 30 14.78 3.43 15.24
CA ASP A 30 14.53 4.78 15.77
C ASP A 30 13.27 4.82 16.65
N VAL A 31 12.15 4.26 16.18
CA VAL A 31 10.87 4.43 16.87
C VAL A 31 10.68 3.49 18.06
N THR A 32 11.36 2.34 18.09
CA THR A 32 11.28 1.40 19.22
C THR A 32 12.32 1.70 20.30
N ALA A 33 13.41 2.40 19.96
CA ALA A 33 14.42 2.85 20.91
C ALA A 33 14.26 4.33 21.32
N ALA A 34 13.15 4.98 20.95
CA ALA A 34 12.94 6.39 21.22
C ALA A 34 13.00 6.70 22.73
N PRO A 35 13.74 7.74 23.17
CA PRO A 35 13.88 8.08 24.60
C PRO A 35 12.55 8.44 25.27
N THR A 36 11.65 9.06 24.50
CA THR A 36 10.33 9.48 24.93
C THR A 36 9.28 8.69 24.18
N SER A 37 8.49 7.89 24.91
CA SER A 37 7.34 7.14 24.38
C SER A 37 7.70 6.19 23.21
N PRO A 38 8.61 5.22 23.43
CA PRO A 38 8.95 4.23 22.40
C PRO A 38 7.70 3.47 21.93
N LEU A 39 7.64 3.22 20.63
CA LEU A 39 6.61 2.35 20.06
C LEU A 39 6.88 0.90 20.50
N PRO A 40 5.83 0.14 20.87
CA PRO A 40 5.96 -1.30 21.02
C PRO A 40 6.47 -1.91 19.71
N ASP A 41 7.39 -2.86 19.82
CA ASP A 41 8.05 -3.46 18.66
C ASP A 41 7.05 -4.08 17.67
N ASP A 42 6.03 -4.75 18.22
CA ASP A 42 4.94 -5.36 17.48
C ASP A 42 3.91 -4.36 16.92
N ALA A 43 3.98 -3.08 17.29
CA ALA A 43 3.22 -2.04 16.61
C ALA A 43 3.84 -1.68 15.26
N VAL A 44 5.15 -1.89 15.06
CA VAL A 44 5.82 -1.67 13.78
C VAL A 44 5.52 -2.86 12.87
N ARG A 45 4.98 -2.59 11.68
CA ARG A 45 4.60 -3.64 10.74
C ARG A 45 5.87 -4.33 10.21
N PRO A 46 5.94 -5.68 10.20
CA PRO A 46 7.07 -6.40 9.63
C PRO A 46 7.26 -6.08 8.16
N LEU A 47 8.51 -6.08 7.69
CA LEU A 47 8.87 -5.69 6.32
C LEU A 47 8.10 -6.51 5.26
N GLY A 48 7.97 -7.82 5.46
CA GLY A 48 7.24 -8.73 4.57
C GLY A 48 5.73 -8.46 4.47
N THR A 49 5.21 -7.51 5.26
CA THR A 49 3.80 -7.11 5.24
C THR A 49 3.56 -5.75 4.58
N LEU A 50 4.60 -5.04 4.12
CA LEU A 50 4.42 -3.74 3.47
C LEU A 50 3.86 -3.92 2.06
N HIS A 51 2.74 -3.26 1.79
CA HIS A 51 2.03 -3.34 0.51
C HIS A 51 1.13 -2.12 0.30
N LEU A 52 0.71 -1.89 -0.95
CA LEU A 52 -0.36 -0.96 -1.29
C LEU A 52 -1.64 -1.75 -1.55
N THR A 53 -2.68 -1.57 -0.73
CA THR A 53 -3.96 -2.28 -0.91
C THR A 53 -4.80 -1.63 -2.00
N LEU A 54 -5.31 -2.44 -2.95
CA LEU A 54 -6.21 -2.00 -4.02
C LEU A 54 -7.69 -2.26 -3.69
N GLY A 55 -7.96 -3.31 -2.93
CA GLY A 55 -9.30 -3.70 -2.50
C GLY A 55 -9.28 -4.91 -1.58
N VAL A 56 -10.35 -5.09 -0.82
CA VAL A 56 -10.53 -6.20 0.12
C VAL A 56 -11.72 -7.06 -0.31
N MET A 57 -11.66 -8.35 0.03
CA MET A 57 -12.63 -9.35 -0.37
C MET A 57 -12.98 -10.24 0.81
N ALA A 58 -14.25 -10.64 0.90
CA ALA A 58 -14.67 -11.72 1.79
C ALA A 58 -14.83 -12.99 0.96
N LEU A 59 -13.82 -13.86 1.01
CA LEU A 59 -13.79 -15.15 0.31
C LEU A 59 -13.86 -16.26 1.38
N PRO A 60 -15.07 -16.69 1.80
CA PRO A 60 -15.26 -17.65 2.88
C PRO A 60 -15.03 -19.11 2.44
N GLU A 61 -15.22 -19.40 1.15
CA GLU A 61 -15.11 -20.75 0.61
C GLU A 61 -13.94 -20.86 -0.39
N PRO A 62 -13.30 -22.04 -0.52
CA PRO A 62 -12.24 -22.27 -1.50
C PRO A 62 -12.65 -21.95 -2.95
N ARG A 63 -13.93 -22.11 -3.30
CA ARG A 63 -14.45 -21.74 -4.62
C ARG A 63 -14.33 -20.24 -4.90
N ASP A 64 -14.51 -19.40 -3.89
CA ASP A 64 -14.47 -17.94 -4.04
C ASP A 64 -13.02 -17.47 -4.19
N VAL A 65 -12.08 -18.12 -3.49
CA VAL A 65 -10.64 -17.95 -3.69
C VAL A 65 -10.26 -18.36 -5.12
N GLY A 66 -10.71 -19.51 -5.60
CA GLY A 66 -10.47 -19.96 -6.97
C GLY A 66 -10.98 -18.97 -8.03
N ARG A 67 -12.16 -18.38 -7.83
CA ARG A 67 -12.70 -17.33 -8.69
C ARG A 67 -11.83 -16.07 -8.66
N ALA A 68 -11.41 -15.60 -7.49
CA ALA A 68 -10.54 -14.44 -7.37
C ALA A 68 -9.16 -14.66 -8.03
N VAL A 69 -8.58 -15.86 -7.88
CA VAL A 69 -7.35 -16.27 -8.57
C VAL A 69 -7.55 -16.27 -10.09
N GLN A 70 -8.70 -16.75 -10.59
CA GLN A 70 -9.00 -16.74 -12.01
C GLN A 70 -9.10 -15.32 -12.57
N VAL A 71 -9.76 -14.40 -11.83
CA VAL A 71 -9.81 -12.97 -12.19
C VAL A 71 -8.42 -12.37 -12.22
N LEU A 72 -7.60 -12.58 -11.18
CA LEU A 72 -6.22 -12.07 -11.15
C LEU A 72 -5.40 -12.54 -12.36
N ARG A 73 -5.50 -13.84 -12.71
CA ARG A 73 -4.75 -14.43 -13.83
C ARG A 73 -5.19 -13.93 -15.20
N SER A 74 -6.45 -13.50 -15.34
CA SER A 74 -6.96 -12.97 -16.61
C SER A 74 -6.49 -11.54 -16.88
N LEU A 75 -6.08 -10.80 -15.84
CA LEU A 75 -5.59 -9.43 -15.97
C LEU A 75 -4.36 -9.33 -16.88
N ARG A 76 -4.26 -8.18 -17.54
CA ARG A 76 -3.16 -7.79 -18.44
C ARG A 76 -2.52 -6.46 -18.00
N PRO A 77 -1.89 -6.37 -16.82
CA PRO A 77 -1.47 -5.09 -16.27
C PRO A 77 -0.50 -4.30 -17.18
N ARG A 78 0.45 -4.97 -17.84
CA ARG A 78 1.32 -4.35 -18.85
C ARG A 78 0.57 -3.65 -19.97
N ALA A 79 -0.45 -4.31 -20.51
CA ALA A 79 -1.26 -3.75 -21.59
C ALA A 79 -2.11 -2.57 -21.08
N THR A 80 -2.66 -2.69 -19.87
CA THR A 80 -3.38 -1.62 -19.18
C THR A 80 -2.49 -0.40 -18.97
N LEU A 81 -1.27 -0.58 -18.45
CA LEU A 81 -0.30 0.49 -18.24
C LEU A 81 0.11 1.16 -19.57
N ALA A 82 0.39 0.37 -20.60
CA ALA A 82 0.71 0.89 -21.93
C ALA A 82 -0.43 1.73 -22.52
N ALA A 83 -1.68 1.28 -22.37
CA ALA A 83 -2.86 2.02 -22.81
C ALA A 83 -3.04 3.34 -22.03
N LEU A 84 -2.84 3.32 -20.71
CA LEU A 84 -2.90 4.54 -19.88
C LEU A 84 -1.82 5.55 -20.28
N ARG A 85 -0.59 5.10 -20.55
CA ARG A 85 0.49 5.96 -21.06
C ARG A 85 0.14 6.58 -22.41
N ALA A 86 -0.37 5.78 -23.35
CA ALA A 86 -0.79 6.26 -24.67
C ALA A 86 -1.91 7.32 -24.55
N ALA A 87 -2.91 7.07 -23.71
CA ALA A 87 -3.99 8.02 -23.45
C ALA A 87 -3.47 9.33 -22.83
N SER A 88 -2.50 9.25 -21.90
CA SER A 88 -1.88 10.43 -21.28
C SER A 88 -1.06 11.24 -22.29
N ALA A 89 -0.37 10.58 -23.22
CA ALA A 89 0.43 11.24 -24.25
C ALA A 89 -0.41 11.92 -25.36
N ALA A 90 -1.63 11.42 -25.59
CA ALA A 90 -2.58 11.94 -26.57
C ALA A 90 -3.45 13.10 -26.04
N ALA A 91 -3.44 13.37 -24.73
CA ALA A 91 -4.19 14.47 -24.15
C ALA A 91 -3.67 15.82 -24.69
N PRO A 92 -4.55 16.71 -25.19
CA PRO A 92 -4.13 18.02 -25.65
C PRO A 92 -3.52 18.81 -24.49
N PRO A 93 -2.45 19.59 -24.71
CA PRO A 93 -1.92 20.46 -23.67
C PRO A 93 -3.03 21.41 -23.21
N LEU A 94 -3.23 21.51 -21.90
CA LEU A 94 -4.06 22.57 -21.32
C LEU A 94 -3.54 23.90 -21.85
N ALA A 95 -4.41 24.68 -22.51
CA ALA A 95 -4.07 26.02 -22.97
C ALA A 95 -3.66 26.84 -21.74
N LEU A 96 -2.37 27.16 -21.65
CA LEU A 96 -1.87 28.04 -20.60
C LEU A 96 -2.32 29.48 -20.93
N PRO A 97 -2.68 30.29 -19.92
CA PRO A 97 -2.83 31.73 -20.11
C PRO A 97 -1.51 32.33 -20.63
N ASP A 98 -1.62 33.28 -21.55
CA ASP A 98 -0.48 33.89 -22.26
C ASP A 98 0.63 34.34 -21.28
N GLY A 99 1.86 33.85 -21.50
CA GLY A 99 3.07 34.35 -20.84
C GLY A 99 3.88 33.37 -20.00
N VAL A 100 3.41 32.13 -19.76
CA VAL A 100 4.21 31.11 -19.05
C VAL A 100 5.04 30.30 -20.04
N LYS A 101 6.37 30.41 -19.95
CA LYS A 101 7.29 29.54 -20.71
C LYS A 101 6.99 28.08 -20.36
N SER A 102 6.55 27.30 -21.35
CA SER A 102 6.35 25.86 -21.21
C SER A 102 7.63 25.24 -20.64
N ALA A 103 7.56 24.66 -19.44
CA ALA A 103 8.61 23.75 -18.99
C ALA A 103 8.76 22.67 -20.08
N ALA A 104 10.00 22.36 -20.44
CA ALA A 104 10.28 21.33 -21.44
C ALA A 104 9.59 20.04 -20.99
N ARG A 105 8.69 19.52 -21.85
CA ARG A 105 8.02 18.25 -21.59
C ARG A 105 9.11 17.19 -21.37
N PRO A 106 9.12 16.47 -20.23
CA PRO A 106 10.10 15.42 -20.01
C PRO A 106 10.06 14.42 -21.18
N PRO A 107 11.20 13.81 -21.52
CA PRO A 107 11.26 12.87 -22.64
C PRO A 107 10.20 11.77 -22.45
N PRO A 108 9.53 11.34 -23.53
CA PRO A 108 8.48 10.33 -23.43
C PRO A 108 9.06 9.04 -22.85
N VAL A 109 8.47 8.58 -21.75
CA VAL A 109 8.77 7.28 -21.15
C VAL A 109 8.36 6.19 -22.14
N PRO A 110 9.22 5.20 -22.45
CA PRO A 110 8.87 4.09 -23.32
C PRO A 110 7.60 3.37 -22.86
N ALA A 111 6.74 2.95 -23.79
CA ALA A 111 5.47 2.29 -23.46
C ALA A 111 5.66 1.02 -22.60
N ASN A 112 6.79 0.34 -22.78
CA ASN A 112 7.18 -0.89 -22.09
C ASN A 112 8.05 -0.68 -20.84
N ALA A 113 8.28 0.57 -20.42
CA ALA A 113 9.04 0.84 -19.19
C ALA A 113 8.24 0.39 -17.95
N ASP A 114 8.92 0.08 -16.85
CA ASP A 114 8.24 -0.18 -15.59
C ASP A 114 7.59 1.11 -15.06
N LEU A 115 6.51 0.98 -14.29
CA LEU A 115 5.95 2.10 -13.54
C LEU A 115 6.77 2.28 -12.26
N LEU A 116 7.41 3.44 -12.10
CA LEU A 116 8.27 3.74 -10.96
C LEU A 116 7.54 4.65 -9.97
N ILE A 117 7.56 4.28 -8.69
CA ILE A 117 6.98 5.06 -7.60
C ILE A 117 8.06 5.47 -6.59
N THR A 118 7.77 6.49 -5.79
CA THR A 118 8.61 6.88 -4.66
C THR A 118 7.78 6.82 -3.39
N LEU A 119 8.25 6.09 -2.39
CA LEU A 119 7.66 6.06 -1.06
C LEU A 119 8.32 7.16 -0.23
N ARG A 120 7.56 8.20 0.11
CA ARG A 120 8.08 9.40 0.78
C ARG A 120 7.10 9.90 1.81
N GLY A 121 7.65 10.34 2.93
CA GLY A 121 6.89 10.93 4.02
C GLY A 121 6.33 9.92 5.00
N LEU A 122 5.63 10.42 6.00
CA LEU A 122 4.85 9.61 6.94
C LEU A 122 3.54 10.34 7.22
N ARG A 123 2.43 9.61 7.26
CA ARG A 123 1.10 10.16 7.51
C ARG A 123 0.37 9.35 8.55
N SER A 124 -0.59 9.99 9.22
CA SER A 124 -1.52 9.30 10.12
C SER A 124 -2.89 9.14 9.47
N MET A 125 -3.50 7.99 9.73
CA MET A 125 -4.90 7.74 9.35
C MET A 125 -5.89 8.44 10.29
N GLN A 126 -5.45 8.77 11.51
CA GLN A 126 -6.24 9.49 12.51
C GLN A 126 -5.60 10.85 12.79
N ALA A 127 -6.17 11.63 13.72
CA ALA A 127 -5.50 12.83 14.20
C ALA A 127 -4.12 12.50 14.74
N ALA A 128 -3.11 13.29 14.39
CA ALA A 128 -1.71 13.04 14.73
C ALA A 128 -1.49 12.86 16.26
N SER A 129 -2.24 13.58 17.10
CA SER A 129 -2.16 13.47 18.56
C SER A 129 -2.75 12.17 19.15
N LYS A 130 -3.46 11.38 18.34
CA LYS A 130 -4.17 10.15 18.72
C LYS A 130 -4.10 9.11 17.60
N ALA A 131 -2.91 8.90 17.07
CA ALA A 131 -2.67 7.97 15.96
C ALA A 131 -2.69 6.51 16.45
N SER A 132 -3.37 5.65 15.68
CA SER A 132 -3.25 4.19 15.82
C SER A 132 -2.64 3.53 14.58
N VAL A 133 -2.66 4.23 13.44
CA VAL A 133 -2.12 3.76 12.17
C VAL A 133 -1.28 4.87 11.56
N LEU A 134 -0.04 4.54 11.21
CA LEU A 134 0.85 5.38 10.42
C LEU A 134 1.23 4.67 9.13
N TYR A 135 1.29 5.43 8.05
CA TYR A 135 1.51 4.90 6.72
C TYR A 135 2.39 5.80 5.87
N VAL A 136 3.02 5.21 4.87
CA VAL A 136 3.83 5.88 3.86
C VAL A 136 3.03 5.96 2.56
N PRO A 137 2.74 7.15 2.03
CA PRO A 137 2.06 7.30 0.75
C PRO A 137 3.03 7.05 -0.42
N PRO A 138 2.56 6.47 -1.54
CA PRO A 138 3.30 6.49 -2.79
C PRO A 138 3.15 7.84 -3.49
N SER A 139 4.24 8.31 -4.06
CA SER A 139 4.30 9.38 -5.05
C SER A 139 4.58 8.75 -6.40
N ASP A 140 3.84 9.18 -7.41
CA ASP A 140 3.93 8.68 -8.77
C ASP A 140 4.14 9.84 -9.73
N PRO A 141 5.37 10.02 -10.26
CA PRO A 141 5.68 11.10 -11.19
C PRO A 141 4.92 11.04 -12.51
N GLU A 142 4.43 9.86 -12.93
CA GLU A 142 3.69 9.70 -14.19
C GLU A 142 2.18 9.95 -14.03
N GLY A 143 1.65 9.92 -12.80
CA GLY A 143 0.21 10.06 -12.54
C GLY A 143 -0.64 8.91 -13.12
N LEU A 144 -0.07 7.70 -13.15
CA LEU A 144 -0.65 6.47 -13.68
C LEU A 144 -1.01 5.43 -12.62
N LEU A 145 -0.27 5.34 -11.50
CA LEU A 145 -0.44 4.36 -10.44
C LEU A 145 -1.89 4.27 -9.97
N TYR A 146 -2.49 5.41 -9.67
CA TYR A 146 -3.87 5.45 -9.19
C TYR A 146 -4.85 4.89 -10.23
N ARG A 147 -4.72 5.33 -11.49
CA ARG A 147 -5.58 4.89 -12.60
C ARG A 147 -5.38 3.42 -12.93
N LEU A 148 -4.13 2.95 -12.91
CA LEU A 148 -3.78 1.55 -13.07
C LEU A 148 -4.46 0.70 -11.99
N CYS A 149 -4.30 1.07 -10.71
CA CYS A 149 -4.91 0.37 -9.59
C CYS A 149 -6.44 0.35 -9.68
N GLN A 150 -7.08 1.43 -10.14
CA GLN A 150 -8.52 1.46 -10.38
C GLN A 150 -8.95 0.47 -11.48
N GLN A 151 -8.27 0.46 -12.63
CA GLN A 151 -8.59 -0.47 -13.72
C GLN A 151 -8.31 -1.93 -13.35
N LEU A 152 -7.28 -2.20 -12.53
CA LEU A 152 -6.96 -3.57 -12.11
C LEU A 152 -7.95 -4.16 -11.11
N ARG A 153 -8.67 -3.33 -10.34
CA ARG A 153 -9.70 -3.81 -9.40
C ARG A 153 -11.11 -3.90 -10.00
N GLU A 154 -11.37 -3.25 -11.13
CA GLU A 154 -12.67 -3.27 -11.82
C GLU A 154 -13.19 -4.70 -12.07
N PRO A 155 -12.40 -5.65 -12.64
CA PRO A 155 -12.87 -7.01 -12.88
C PRO A 155 -13.26 -7.77 -11.61
N PHE A 156 -12.72 -7.40 -10.44
CA PHE A 156 -13.12 -7.99 -9.16
C PHE A 156 -14.47 -7.46 -8.68
N PHE A 157 -14.81 -6.20 -8.95
CA PHE A 157 -16.16 -5.66 -8.71
C PHE A 157 -17.17 -6.29 -9.67
N GLU A 158 -16.84 -6.41 -10.96
CA GLU A 158 -17.71 -7.04 -11.97
C GLU A 158 -18.00 -8.51 -11.64
N ALA A 159 -17.00 -9.23 -11.10
CA ALA A 159 -17.17 -10.60 -10.63
C ALA A 159 -17.94 -10.72 -9.29
N GLY A 160 -18.32 -9.61 -8.66
CA GLY A 160 -18.99 -9.57 -7.36
C GLY A 160 -18.11 -10.06 -6.20
N LEU A 161 -16.78 -9.96 -6.33
CA LEU A 161 -15.82 -10.40 -5.32
C LEU A 161 -15.41 -9.26 -4.37
N MET A 162 -15.43 -8.01 -4.86
CA MET A 162 -15.21 -6.80 -4.07
C MET A 162 -16.51 -5.99 -3.96
N GLU A 163 -16.71 -5.35 -2.80
CA GLU A 163 -17.82 -4.42 -2.57
C GLU A 163 -17.36 -2.97 -2.75
N ASP A 164 -18.12 -2.16 -3.50
CA ASP A 164 -17.88 -0.73 -3.56
C ASP A 164 -18.34 -0.06 -2.27
N GLU A 165 -17.39 0.46 -1.50
CA GLU A 165 -17.66 1.18 -0.26
C GLU A 165 -18.01 2.65 -0.46
N GLY A 166 -18.08 3.13 -1.71
CA GLY A 166 -18.35 4.54 -2.03
C GLY A 166 -17.21 5.47 -1.60
N ARG A 167 -16.03 4.91 -1.33
CA ARG A 167 -14.84 5.63 -0.89
C ARG A 167 -13.78 5.61 -1.98
N PRO A 168 -13.14 6.76 -2.26
CA PRO A 168 -11.99 6.80 -3.15
C PRO A 168 -10.91 5.83 -2.67
N LEU A 169 -10.24 5.17 -3.62
CA LEU A 169 -9.07 4.36 -3.33
C LEU A 169 -8.01 5.21 -2.61
N LEU A 170 -7.44 4.72 -1.52
CA LEU A 170 -6.33 5.34 -0.82
C LEU A 170 -5.14 4.39 -0.82
N LEU A 171 -4.18 4.63 -1.71
CA LEU A 171 -2.95 3.85 -1.76
C LEU A 171 -2.02 4.29 -0.62
N HIS A 172 -1.63 3.34 0.22
CA HIS A 172 -0.75 3.59 1.35
C HIS A 172 -0.05 2.30 1.79
N ALA A 173 1.18 2.42 2.27
CA ALA A 173 1.92 1.33 2.91
C ALA A 173 1.90 1.53 4.43
N THR A 174 1.14 0.71 5.15
CA THR A 174 1.06 0.82 6.62
C THR A 174 2.36 0.35 7.26
N VAL A 175 3.03 1.22 8.02
CA VAL A 175 4.31 0.93 8.70
C VAL A 175 4.16 0.82 10.22
N VAL A 176 3.12 1.43 10.79
CA VAL A 176 2.76 1.27 12.21
C VAL A 176 1.28 1.00 12.32
N ASN A 177 0.90 -0.01 13.10
CA ASN A 177 -0.49 -0.25 13.47
C ASN A 177 -0.57 -0.82 14.90
N THR A 178 -1.12 -0.01 15.81
CA THR A 178 -1.14 -0.32 17.24
C THR A 178 -2.11 -1.42 17.63
N ILE A 179 -2.93 -1.94 16.70
CA ILE A 179 -3.75 -3.13 16.95
C ILE A 179 -2.90 -4.38 17.22
N TYR A 180 -1.68 -4.40 16.70
CA TYR A 180 -0.74 -5.51 16.85
C TYR A 180 0.08 -5.41 18.14
N ALA A 181 0.01 -4.27 18.84
CA ALA A 181 0.72 -4.07 20.10
C ALA A 181 0.17 -4.96 21.21
N LYS A 182 0.96 -5.95 21.65
CA LYS A 182 0.69 -6.79 22.81
C LYS A 182 0.89 -5.95 24.07
N ARG A 183 -0.21 -5.56 24.71
CA ARG A 183 -0.15 -4.92 26.04
C ARG A 183 0.06 -5.96 27.13
N ALA A 184 0.97 -5.68 28.08
CA ALA A 184 1.10 -6.44 29.31
C ALA A 184 -0.26 -6.47 30.04
N ALA A 185 -0.70 -7.67 30.41
CA ALA A 185 -2.02 -7.91 30.98
C ALA A 185 -2.17 -7.25 32.36
N HIS A 186 -2.84 -6.10 32.42
CA HIS A 186 -3.34 -5.56 33.69
C HIS A 186 -4.82 -5.19 33.56
N GLY A 187 -5.68 -6.21 33.72
CA GLY A 187 -6.99 -6.15 34.40
C GLY A 187 -8.10 -5.21 33.92
N ARG A 188 -7.91 -4.31 32.95
CA ARG A 188 -8.96 -3.41 32.46
C ARG A 188 -9.07 -3.47 30.94
N ARG A 189 -10.32 -3.37 30.48
CA ARG A 189 -10.81 -3.28 29.09
C ARG A 189 -9.68 -2.90 28.11
N ARG A 190 -9.44 -3.75 27.09
CA ARG A 190 -8.50 -3.50 25.97
C ARG A 190 -8.85 -2.19 25.26
N GLU A 191 -8.41 -1.06 25.80
CA GLU A 191 -8.42 0.19 25.06
C GLU A 191 -7.37 0.11 23.97
N ARG A 192 -7.65 0.74 22.82
CA ARG A 192 -6.68 0.81 21.71
C ARG A 192 -5.49 1.65 22.17
N LEU A 193 -4.28 1.19 21.89
CA LEU A 193 -3.09 2.01 22.08
C LEU A 193 -3.14 3.16 21.07
N LEU A 194 -3.05 4.39 21.57
CA LEU A 194 -2.96 5.61 20.77
C LEU A 194 -1.61 6.26 21.03
N VAL A 195 -1.01 6.81 20.00
CA VAL A 195 0.30 7.45 20.02
C VAL A 195 0.14 8.90 19.58
N ASP A 196 0.82 9.81 20.28
CA ASP A 196 1.03 11.16 19.75
C ASP A 196 2.17 11.12 18.73
N ALA A 197 1.81 11.15 17.45
CA ALA A 197 2.74 11.02 16.35
C ALA A 197 3.22 12.37 15.79
N ARG A 198 2.86 13.53 16.38
CA ARG A 198 3.18 14.85 15.78
C ARG A 198 4.66 15.04 15.50
N ASP A 199 5.52 14.74 16.48
CA ASP A 199 6.96 14.86 16.32
C ASP A 199 7.50 13.83 15.32
N LEU A 200 6.96 12.61 15.33
CA LEU A 200 7.33 11.56 14.39
C LEU A 200 6.96 11.93 12.95
N LEU A 201 5.75 12.45 12.73
CA LEU A 201 5.31 12.93 11.42
C LEU A 201 6.19 14.08 10.94
N ALA A 202 6.55 15.03 11.80
CA ALA A 202 7.43 16.14 11.43
C ALA A 202 8.84 15.68 11.04
N ARG A 203 9.43 14.72 11.78
CA ARG A 203 10.76 14.16 11.46
C ARG A 203 10.78 13.38 10.15
N TYR A 204 9.69 12.69 9.84
CA TYR A 204 9.59 11.83 8.66
C TYR A 204 8.79 12.44 7.51
N ASP A 205 8.42 13.72 7.55
CA ASP A 205 7.52 14.37 6.58
C ASP A 205 8.01 14.27 5.12
N ASP A 206 9.32 14.44 4.92
CA ASP A 206 9.96 14.35 3.61
C ASP A 206 10.95 13.18 3.48
N TYR A 207 10.92 12.24 4.44
CA TYR A 207 11.82 11.10 4.46
C TYR A 207 11.56 10.16 3.28
N VAL A 208 12.60 9.82 2.52
CA VAL A 208 12.52 8.92 1.37
C VAL A 208 12.75 7.49 1.84
N TRP A 209 11.68 6.71 1.89
CA TRP A 209 11.74 5.29 2.22
C TRP A 209 12.33 4.47 1.08
N ALA A 210 11.86 4.74 -0.14
CA ALA A 210 12.37 4.12 -1.35
C ALA A 210 12.12 5.06 -2.55
N GLY A 211 13.15 5.27 -3.38
CA GLY A 211 13.08 6.12 -4.56
C GLY A 211 13.05 5.29 -5.83
N ALA A 212 12.22 5.69 -6.79
CA ALA A 212 12.10 5.04 -8.11
C ALA A 212 11.92 3.51 -8.03
N SER A 213 11.14 3.04 -7.05
CA SER A 213 10.84 1.62 -6.85
C SER A 213 9.86 1.14 -7.92
N PRO A 214 10.14 0.02 -8.60
CA PRO A 214 9.25 -0.51 -9.63
C PRO A 214 8.00 -1.12 -9.03
N VAL A 215 6.85 -0.83 -9.64
CA VAL A 215 5.59 -1.52 -9.40
C VAL A 215 5.62 -2.81 -10.21
N ALA A 216 6.17 -3.86 -9.60
CA ALA A 216 6.53 -5.09 -10.32
C ALA A 216 5.43 -6.15 -10.34
N LYS A 217 4.62 -6.23 -9.27
CA LYS A 217 3.68 -7.33 -9.06
C LYS A 217 2.34 -6.86 -8.51
N LEU A 218 1.31 -7.62 -8.84
CA LEU A 218 -0.02 -7.62 -8.25
C LEU A 218 -0.24 -8.97 -7.56
N ALA A 219 -0.66 -8.96 -6.31
CA ALA A 219 -0.86 -10.18 -5.53
C ALA A 219 -2.27 -10.23 -4.92
N LEU A 220 -2.84 -11.44 -4.90
CA LEU A 220 -3.98 -11.79 -4.07
C LEU A 220 -3.43 -12.46 -2.81
N CYS A 221 -3.61 -11.80 -1.67
CA CYS A 221 -3.09 -12.27 -0.40
C CYS A 221 -4.22 -12.59 0.57
N LYS A 222 -3.99 -13.60 1.40
CA LYS A 222 -4.84 -13.95 2.54
C LYS A 222 -4.49 -13.08 3.73
N MET A 223 -5.50 -12.60 4.45
CA MET A 223 -5.33 -11.79 5.65
C MET A 223 -4.81 -12.62 6.82
N GLY A 224 -4.01 -11.98 7.67
CA GLY A 224 -3.32 -12.63 8.78
C GLY A 224 -1.93 -13.08 8.37
N ALA A 225 -0.97 -12.15 8.45
CA ALA A 225 0.43 -12.47 8.20
C ALA A 225 0.91 -13.53 9.20
N THR A 226 1.78 -14.42 8.74
CA THR A 226 2.35 -15.50 9.54
C THR A 226 3.86 -15.40 9.54
N THR A 227 4.50 -15.93 10.59
CA THR A 227 5.96 -16.02 10.67
C THR A 227 6.51 -16.80 9.49
N VAL A 228 7.56 -16.26 8.87
CA VAL A 228 8.30 -16.91 7.80
C VAL A 228 9.25 -17.94 8.42
N GLU A 229 9.12 -19.21 8.05
CA GLU A 229 9.99 -20.26 8.56
C GLU A 229 11.46 -19.98 8.23
N GLY A 230 12.34 -20.13 9.21
CA GLY A 230 13.78 -19.87 9.06
C GLY A 230 14.18 -18.39 9.08
N SER A 231 13.24 -17.46 9.31
CA SER A 231 13.52 -16.04 9.55
C SER A 231 13.65 -15.71 11.05
N ASP A 232 14.29 -14.59 11.37
CA ASP A 232 14.37 -14.05 12.73
C ASP A 232 13.07 -13.29 13.09
N GLY A 233 11.95 -14.01 13.08
CA GLY A 233 10.64 -13.45 13.43
C GLY A 233 10.01 -12.55 12.35
N ASP A 234 10.44 -12.65 11.09
CA ASP A 234 9.77 -11.94 10.00
C ASP A 234 8.37 -12.51 9.76
N GLU A 235 7.42 -11.65 9.39
CA GLU A 235 6.08 -12.05 8.99
C GLU A 235 5.78 -11.62 7.56
N ALA A 236 5.05 -12.46 6.84
CA ALA A 236 4.54 -12.17 5.49
C ALA A 236 3.12 -12.71 5.32
N TYR A 237 2.39 -12.19 4.34
CA TYR A 237 1.10 -12.74 3.98
C TYR A 237 1.24 -13.97 3.09
N GLU A 238 0.35 -14.95 3.27
CA GLU A 238 0.20 -16.06 2.34
C GLU A 238 -0.35 -15.53 1.00
N VAL A 239 0.35 -15.84 -0.09
CA VAL A 239 0.03 -15.40 -1.45
C VAL A 239 -0.73 -16.51 -2.16
N GLU A 240 -2.01 -16.27 -2.47
CA GLU A 240 -2.87 -17.21 -3.20
C GLU A 240 -2.51 -17.24 -4.70
N ALA A 241 -2.16 -16.08 -5.25
CA ALA A 241 -1.66 -15.93 -6.61
C ALA A 241 -1.01 -14.56 -6.81
N GLU A 242 -0.11 -14.46 -7.79
CA GLU A 242 0.51 -13.22 -8.21
C GLU A 242 0.53 -13.05 -9.73
N ARG A 243 0.72 -11.81 -10.17
CA ARG A 243 0.77 -11.42 -11.57
C ARG A 243 1.76 -10.27 -11.76
N ASP A 244 2.67 -10.40 -12.73
CA ASP A 244 3.61 -9.34 -13.07
C ASP A 244 2.88 -8.13 -13.69
N ILE A 245 3.41 -6.95 -13.39
CA ILE A 245 2.96 -5.67 -13.92
C ILE A 245 3.80 -5.22 -15.12
#